data_AF-A0A7N2LJP6-F1
#
_entry.id   AF-A0A7N2LJP6-F1
#
_cell.length_a   1.000
_cell.length_b   1.000
_cell.length_c   1.000
_cell.angle_alpha   90.00
_cell.angle_beta   90.00
_cell.angle_gamma   90.00
#
_symmetry.space_group_name_H-M   'P 1'
#
loop_
_entity.id
_entity.type
_entity.pdbx_description
1 polymer ?
#
loop_
_entity_poly.entity_id
_entity_poly.type
_entity_poly.pdbx_seq_one_letter_code
_entity_poly.pdbx_strand_id
1 'polypeptide(L)'
;MTEHVMKLRHLQSLQLDTTNDFEEPRDLRLKRLSGLENLSRLCLHGRIDNPFFIINTNGLPQSLTYLKLVRSCLSEDPMHVLQKLRNLRYLWLLNSYTGKTMECDRGGFPQLLVLKFEKLGELEDFYVNEQAMQKLVGFEIDTCRSLKIPGSLKQLKTLHQWKLTKMPNTFTKTIKETKGKIWNNLAESPAIIVNGEPEPMVYPRDFEVVFLSILYSLIL
;
A
#
# COMPACT_ATOMS: atom_id res chain seq x y z
N MET A 1 20.11 5.70 -10.05
CA MET A 1 19.53 5.20 -11.33
C MET A 1 20.23 5.83 -12.52
N THR A 2 20.60 5.06 -13.54
CA THR A 2 21.34 5.53 -14.73
C THR A 2 20.39 6.20 -15.74
N GLU A 3 20.89 7.15 -16.54
CA GLU A 3 20.12 7.85 -17.59
C GLU A 3 19.51 6.91 -18.64
N HIS A 4 20.06 5.70 -18.79
CA HIS A 4 19.63 4.72 -19.77
C HIS A 4 18.23 4.16 -19.47
N VAL A 5 17.87 3.96 -18.19
CA VAL A 5 16.55 3.46 -17.80
C VAL A 5 15.45 4.44 -18.21
N MET A 6 15.73 5.75 -18.16
CA MET A 6 14.75 6.80 -18.54
C MET A 6 14.42 6.83 -20.03
N LYS A 7 15.22 6.15 -20.86
CA LYS A 7 14.97 6.04 -22.31
C LYS A 7 14.04 4.87 -22.66
N LEU A 8 13.75 3.98 -21.72
CA LEU A 8 12.92 2.79 -21.94
C LEU A 8 11.44 3.15 -21.91
N ARG A 9 10.95 3.83 -22.96
CA ARG A 9 9.57 4.34 -23.03
C ARG A 9 8.48 3.26 -22.97
N HIS A 10 8.81 2.01 -23.29
CA HIS A 10 7.89 0.87 -23.23
C HIS A 10 7.96 0.09 -21.92
N LEU A 11 8.77 0.52 -20.96
CA LEU A 11 8.94 -0.18 -19.69
C LEU A 11 7.64 -0.12 -18.88
N GLN A 12 7.06 -1.29 -18.60
CA GLN A 12 5.80 -1.41 -17.86
C GLN A 12 5.98 -1.76 -16.37
N SER A 13 7.11 -2.40 -16.03
CA SER A 13 7.45 -2.85 -14.69
C SER A 13 8.89 -2.49 -14.36
N LEU A 14 9.12 -1.95 -13.18
CA LEU A 14 10.45 -1.63 -12.67
C LEU A 14 10.54 -2.07 -11.20
N GLN A 15 11.59 -2.83 -10.88
CA GLN A 15 11.98 -3.13 -9.52
C GLN A 15 13.39 -2.61 -9.28
N LEU A 16 13.57 -1.88 -8.19
CA LEU A 16 14.86 -1.38 -7.75
C LEU A 16 15.11 -1.88 -6.33
N ASP A 17 16.28 -2.46 -6.11
CA ASP A 17 16.72 -2.96 -4.81
C ASP A 17 18.11 -2.41 -4.50
N THR A 18 18.24 -1.75 -3.35
CA THR A 18 19.51 -1.24 -2.83
C THR A 18 19.84 -1.81 -1.46
N THR A 19 19.31 -2.99 -1.12
CA THR A 19 19.77 -3.69 0.09
C THR A 19 21.22 -4.14 -0.03
N ASN A 20 21.95 -4.10 1.10
CA ASN A 20 23.31 -4.65 1.17
C ASN A 20 23.26 -6.16 1.44
N ASP A 21 24.43 -6.80 1.46
CA ASP A 21 24.55 -8.25 1.73
C ASP A 21 24.04 -8.68 3.11
N PHE A 22 23.82 -7.72 4.02
CA PHE A 22 23.22 -7.90 5.35
C PHE A 22 21.72 -7.55 5.37
N GLU A 23 21.11 -7.43 4.20
CA GLU A 23 19.74 -6.99 3.96
C GLU A 23 19.43 -5.57 4.44
N GLU A 24 20.39 -4.78 4.92
CA GLU A 24 20.13 -3.43 5.38
C GLU A 24 19.83 -2.49 4.19
N PRO A 25 18.86 -1.57 4.33
CA PRO A 25 18.49 -0.68 3.25
C PRO A 25 19.59 0.36 3.03
N ARG A 26 20.14 0.45 1.81
CA ARG A 26 20.95 1.61 1.40
C ARG A 26 20.08 2.67 0.72
N ASP A 27 20.67 3.86 0.62
CA ASP A 27 20.05 5.02 -0.02
C ASP A 27 19.77 4.78 -1.50
N LEU A 28 18.49 4.78 -1.83
CA LEU A 28 17.94 4.69 -3.16
C LEU A 28 17.88 6.08 -3.78
N ARG A 29 18.92 6.42 -4.53
CA ARG A 29 18.99 7.67 -5.30
C ARG A 29 18.19 7.56 -6.60
N LEU A 30 16.94 7.98 -6.53
CA LEU A 30 16.01 8.07 -7.66
C LEU A 30 16.13 9.40 -8.38
N LYS A 31 16.07 9.34 -9.72
CA LYS A 31 15.77 10.49 -10.59
C LYS A 31 14.28 10.46 -10.94
N ARG A 32 13.74 11.55 -11.49
CA ARG A 32 12.33 11.66 -11.94
C ARG A 32 11.97 10.48 -12.84
N LEU A 33 11.07 9.62 -12.36
CA LEU A 33 10.49 8.49 -13.09
C LEU A 33 9.26 8.90 -13.90
N SER A 34 8.80 10.14 -13.76
CA SER A 34 7.60 10.65 -14.43
C SER A 34 7.65 10.60 -15.96
N GLY A 35 8.84 10.52 -16.57
CA GLY A 35 9.01 10.30 -18.01
C GLY A 35 8.79 8.85 -18.48
N LEU A 36 8.64 7.89 -17.57
CA LEU A 36 8.32 6.49 -17.90
C LEU A 36 6.79 6.33 -17.99
N GLU A 37 6.19 6.92 -19.03
CA GLU A 37 4.73 7.06 -19.18
C GLU A 37 3.95 5.73 -19.28
N ASN A 38 4.62 4.63 -19.62
CA ASN A 38 4.02 3.30 -19.68
C ASN A 38 4.26 2.46 -18.41
N LEU A 39 4.97 3.02 -17.42
CA LEU A 39 5.30 2.30 -16.20
C LEU A 39 4.05 2.15 -15.33
N SER A 40 3.52 0.93 -15.28
CA SER A 40 2.33 0.58 -14.52
C SER A 40 2.64 -0.03 -13.15
N ARG A 41 3.82 -0.62 -12.98
CA ARG A 41 4.23 -1.37 -11.79
C ARG A 41 5.60 -0.90 -11.31
N LEU A 42 5.67 -0.49 -10.05
CA LEU A 42 6.91 -0.04 -9.42
C LEU A 42 7.10 -0.70 -8.06
N CYS A 43 8.26 -1.32 -7.87
CA CYS A 43 8.74 -1.86 -6.60
C CYS A 43 10.04 -1.15 -6.22
N LEU A 44 10.06 -0.49 -5.06
CA LEU A 44 11.25 0.19 -4.53
C LEU A 44 11.65 -0.46 -3.21
N HIS A 45 12.85 -1.03 -3.15
CA HIS A 45 13.43 -1.62 -1.95
C HIS A 45 14.71 -0.88 -1.56
N GLY A 46 14.70 -0.28 -0.36
CA GLY A 46 15.80 0.54 0.16
C GLY A 46 15.33 1.90 0.65
N ARG A 47 16.21 2.60 1.39
CA ARG A 47 15.92 3.89 2.04
C ARG A 47 15.82 4.98 0.99
N ILE A 48 14.81 5.84 1.05
CA ILE A 48 14.65 6.89 0.05
C ILE A 48 15.33 8.16 0.54
N ASP A 49 16.52 8.46 -0.02
CA ASP A 49 17.44 9.55 0.39
C ASP A 49 16.76 10.94 0.36
N ASN A 50 15.89 11.18 -0.62
CA ASN A 50 15.10 12.40 -0.73
C ASN A 50 13.61 12.08 -0.85
N PRO A 51 12.90 11.86 0.27
CA PRO A 51 11.51 11.46 0.25
C PRO A 51 10.61 12.57 -0.34
N PHE A 52 11.02 13.85 -0.31
CA PHE A 52 10.31 14.96 -0.97
C PHE A 52 10.06 14.73 -2.46
N PHE A 53 10.90 13.95 -3.12
CA PHE A 53 10.72 13.57 -4.52
C PHE A 53 9.45 12.73 -4.75
N ILE A 54 9.20 11.76 -3.87
CA ILE A 54 7.96 10.99 -3.87
C ILE A 54 6.85 11.90 -3.37
N ILE A 55 7.09 12.56 -2.23
CA ILE A 55 6.12 13.37 -1.48
C ILE A 55 5.56 14.56 -2.28
N ASN A 56 6.30 15.12 -3.24
CA ASN A 56 5.82 16.25 -4.05
C ASN A 56 5.30 15.84 -5.44
N THR A 57 5.11 14.54 -5.70
CA THR A 57 4.37 13.95 -6.84
C THR A 57 4.82 14.25 -8.27
N ASN A 58 5.89 14.99 -8.48
CA ASN A 58 6.52 15.13 -9.81
C ASN A 58 7.55 14.02 -10.11
N GLY A 59 7.80 13.14 -9.13
CA GLY A 59 8.80 12.09 -9.23
C GLY A 59 8.32 10.77 -9.79
N LEU A 60 7.02 10.44 -9.65
CA LEU A 60 6.45 9.15 -10.05
C LEU A 60 5.52 9.30 -11.26
N PRO A 61 5.45 8.30 -12.16
CA PRO A 61 4.59 8.35 -13.33
C PRO A 61 3.11 8.14 -12.97
N GLN A 62 2.21 8.87 -13.65
CA GLN A 62 0.76 8.83 -13.40
C GLN A 62 0.09 7.55 -13.94
N SER A 63 0.80 6.77 -14.76
CA SER A 63 0.40 5.46 -15.26
C SER A 63 0.44 4.35 -14.20
N LEU A 64 1.01 4.62 -13.02
CA LEU A 64 1.13 3.62 -11.98
C LEU A 64 -0.23 3.10 -11.53
N THR A 65 -0.36 1.77 -11.59
CA THR A 65 -1.48 1.01 -11.03
C THR A 65 -1.04 0.17 -9.83
N TYR A 66 0.26 -0.13 -9.72
CA TYR A 66 0.84 -0.90 -8.63
C TYR A 66 2.08 -0.19 -8.08
N LEU A 67 2.11 -0.01 -6.76
CA LEU A 67 3.26 0.53 -6.03
C LEU A 67 3.55 -0.31 -4.79
N LYS A 68 4.81 -0.75 -4.66
CA LYS A 68 5.34 -1.38 -3.45
C LYS A 68 6.55 -0.61 -2.96
N LEU A 69 6.50 -0.16 -1.71
CA LEU A 69 7.60 0.51 -1.02
C LEU A 69 8.08 -0.39 0.11
N VAL A 70 9.37 -0.74 0.09
CA VAL A 70 9.99 -1.67 1.03
C VAL A 70 11.18 -0.99 1.69
N ARG A 71 11.20 -0.96 3.02
CA ARG A 71 12.31 -0.39 3.82
C ARG A 71 12.68 1.04 3.40
N SER A 72 11.67 1.82 2.99
CA SER A 72 11.84 3.18 2.46
C SER A 72 12.13 4.26 3.49
N CYS A 73 11.87 3.98 4.77
CA CYS A 73 12.12 4.88 5.90
C CYS A 73 11.52 6.30 5.72
N LEU A 74 10.29 6.39 5.23
CA LEU A 74 9.58 7.67 5.09
C LEU A 74 9.20 8.21 6.48
N SER A 75 9.64 9.42 6.81
CA SER A 75 9.28 10.09 8.07
C SER A 75 7.95 10.84 7.97
N GLU A 76 7.67 11.41 6.80
CA GLU A 76 6.43 12.12 6.49
C GLU A 76 5.36 11.16 5.97
N ASP A 77 4.10 11.51 6.20
CA ASP A 77 2.96 10.70 5.76
C ASP A 77 2.94 10.54 4.21
N PRO A 78 3.08 9.31 3.69
CA PRO A 78 3.03 9.09 2.25
C PRO A 78 1.62 9.22 1.66
N MET A 79 0.55 9.21 2.44
CA MET A 79 -0.82 9.10 1.91
C MET A 79 -1.28 10.36 1.18
N HIS A 80 -0.98 11.57 1.69
CA HIS A 80 -1.28 12.86 1.02
C HIS A 80 -0.75 12.96 -0.41
N VAL A 81 0.26 12.15 -0.70
CA VAL A 81 1.09 12.19 -1.88
C VAL A 81 0.67 11.09 -2.82
N LEU A 82 0.74 9.85 -2.32
CA LEU A 82 0.48 8.67 -3.12
C LEU A 82 -0.97 8.66 -3.62
N GLN A 83 -1.90 9.29 -2.91
CA GLN A 83 -3.28 9.46 -3.36
C GLN A 83 -3.44 10.28 -4.64
N LYS A 84 -2.45 11.11 -5.00
CA LYS A 84 -2.47 11.88 -6.25
C LYS A 84 -2.17 11.00 -7.46
N LEU A 85 -1.65 9.78 -7.26
CA LEU A 85 -1.57 8.75 -8.30
C LEU A 85 -2.98 8.19 -8.53
N ARG A 86 -3.79 8.92 -9.33
CA ARG A 86 -5.23 8.64 -9.47
C ARG A 86 -5.55 7.29 -10.10
N ASN A 87 -4.60 6.67 -10.81
CA ASN A 87 -4.73 5.35 -11.40
C ASN A 87 -4.25 4.21 -10.49
N LEU A 88 -3.75 4.52 -9.29
CA LEU A 88 -3.20 3.51 -8.39
C LEU A 88 -4.30 2.59 -7.88
N ARG A 89 -4.11 1.28 -8.09
CA ARG A 89 -5.04 0.19 -7.75
C ARG A 89 -4.51 -0.67 -6.59
N TYR A 90 -3.20 -0.78 -6.47
CA TYR A 90 -2.53 -1.57 -5.43
C TYR A 90 -1.43 -0.75 -4.77
N LEU A 91 -1.47 -0.65 -3.44
CA LEU A 91 -0.44 -0.01 -2.63
C LEU A 91 0.00 -0.95 -1.50
N TRP A 92 1.31 -1.21 -1.42
CA TRP A 92 1.89 -1.95 -0.30
C TRP A 92 3.07 -1.18 0.31
N LEU A 93 2.92 -0.89 1.60
CA LEU A 93 3.91 -0.27 2.46
C LEU A 93 4.50 -1.33 3.40
N LEU A 94 5.75 -1.73 3.16
CA LEU A 94 6.47 -2.76 3.93
C LEU A 94 7.65 -2.14 4.67
N ASN A 95 7.56 -2.00 5.99
CA ASN A 95 8.59 -1.36 6.81
C ASN A 95 9.04 -0.01 6.21
N SER A 96 8.11 0.71 5.58
CA SER A 96 8.43 1.84 4.71
C SER A 96 8.15 3.20 5.35
N TYR A 97 7.47 3.24 6.48
CA TYR A 97 7.07 4.45 7.19
C TYR A 97 7.45 4.36 8.65
N THR A 98 8.06 5.43 9.18
CA THR A 98 8.57 5.52 10.56
C THR A 98 7.86 6.59 11.40
N GLY A 99 6.86 7.27 10.83
CA GLY A 99 6.02 8.19 11.59
C GLY A 99 4.84 7.47 12.25
N LYS A 100 4.00 8.27 12.92
CA LYS A 100 2.93 7.77 13.79
C LYS A 100 1.54 7.84 13.21
N THR A 101 1.33 8.69 12.22
CA THR A 101 -0.01 9.02 11.73
C THR A 101 -0.04 9.03 10.22
N MET A 102 -1.02 8.35 9.64
CA MET A 102 -1.34 8.48 8.22
C MET A 102 -2.77 9.00 8.05
N GLU A 103 -2.96 9.89 7.10
CA GLU A 103 -4.24 10.47 6.75
C GLU A 103 -4.43 10.45 5.22
N CYS A 104 -5.55 9.86 4.80
CA CYS A 104 -6.01 9.97 3.42
C CYS A 104 -6.98 11.15 3.32
N ASP A 105 -6.74 12.06 2.38
CA ASP A 105 -7.59 13.22 2.17
C ASP A 105 -8.95 12.82 1.60
N ARG A 106 -9.90 13.75 1.70
CA ARG A 106 -11.24 13.59 1.11
C ARG A 106 -11.12 13.27 -0.38
N GLY A 107 -11.75 12.19 -0.83
CA GLY A 107 -11.69 11.76 -2.23
C GLY A 107 -10.34 11.17 -2.67
N GLY A 108 -9.39 10.98 -1.75
CA GLY A 108 -8.10 10.37 -2.05
C GLY A 108 -8.21 8.93 -2.54
N PHE A 109 -7.27 8.52 -3.39
CA PHE A 109 -7.18 7.16 -3.95
C PHE A 109 -8.47 6.68 -4.66
N PRO A 110 -8.90 7.35 -5.74
CA PRO A 110 -10.19 7.08 -6.38
C PRO A 110 -10.29 5.70 -7.07
N GLN A 111 -9.16 5.03 -7.34
CA GLN A 111 -9.10 3.73 -8.02
C GLN A 111 -8.46 2.63 -7.17
N LEU A 112 -8.14 2.90 -5.90
CA LEU A 112 -7.43 1.93 -5.06
C LEU A 112 -8.36 0.77 -4.70
N LEU A 113 -7.88 -0.44 -4.97
CA LEU A 113 -8.59 -1.70 -4.76
C LEU A 113 -8.00 -2.47 -3.57
N VAL A 114 -6.67 -2.45 -3.43
CA VAL A 114 -5.95 -3.14 -2.36
C VAL A 114 -4.96 -2.21 -1.68
N LEU A 115 -5.05 -2.17 -0.35
CA LEU A 115 -4.09 -1.49 0.53
C LEU A 115 -3.46 -2.52 1.46
N LYS A 116 -2.13 -2.51 1.57
CA LYS A 116 -1.40 -3.38 2.49
C LYS A 116 -0.41 -2.59 3.34
N PHE A 117 -0.55 -2.72 4.66
CA PHE A 117 0.41 -2.25 5.65
C PHE A 117 1.10 -3.45 6.27
N GLU A 118 2.43 -3.48 6.21
CA GLU A 118 3.21 -4.56 6.79
C GLU A 118 4.42 -4.02 7.54
N LYS A 119 4.60 -4.46 8.79
CA LYS A 119 5.72 -4.08 9.67
C LYS A 119 5.88 -2.56 9.82
N LEU A 120 4.77 -1.81 9.84
CA LEU A 120 4.77 -0.38 10.18
C LEU A 120 4.69 -0.25 11.71
N GLY A 121 5.83 -0.42 12.38
CA GLY A 121 5.90 -0.58 13.84
C GLY A 121 5.51 0.68 14.63
N GLU A 122 5.82 1.86 14.10
CA GLU A 122 5.56 3.15 14.75
C GLU A 122 4.18 3.73 14.43
N LEU A 123 3.49 3.19 13.43
CA LEU A 123 2.17 3.68 13.01
C LEU A 123 1.15 3.42 14.12
N GLU A 124 0.61 4.50 14.70
CA GLU A 124 -0.39 4.48 15.76
C GLU A 124 -1.79 4.76 15.22
N ASP A 125 -1.93 5.72 14.31
CA ASP A 125 -3.22 6.25 13.88
C ASP A 125 -3.33 6.29 12.35
N PHE A 126 -4.48 5.84 11.84
CA PHE A 126 -4.81 5.88 10.42
C PHE A 126 -6.18 6.51 10.21
N TYR A 127 -6.25 7.56 9.40
CA TYR A 127 -7.48 8.31 9.13
C TYR A 127 -7.85 8.23 7.65
N VAL A 128 -9.08 7.81 7.40
CA VAL A 128 -9.69 7.80 6.06
C VAL A 128 -10.78 8.86 6.06
N ASN A 129 -10.58 9.95 5.32
CA ASN A 129 -11.60 10.99 5.19
C ASN A 129 -12.76 10.55 4.28
N GLU A 130 -13.83 11.35 4.28
CA GLU A 130 -15.02 11.09 3.47
C GLU A 130 -14.68 10.90 1.99
N GLN A 131 -15.38 9.98 1.33
CA GLN A 131 -15.21 9.70 -0.11
C GLN A 131 -13.81 9.22 -0.52
N ALA A 132 -12.88 9.01 0.41
CA ALA A 132 -11.62 8.36 0.10
C ALA A 132 -11.83 6.87 -0.18
N MET A 133 -10.99 6.29 -1.04
CA MET A 133 -10.89 4.84 -1.25
C MET A 133 -12.22 4.13 -1.53
N GLN A 134 -13.13 4.75 -2.28
CA GLN A 134 -14.50 4.22 -2.54
C GLN A 134 -14.55 3.00 -3.47
N LYS A 135 -13.40 2.43 -3.83
CA LYS A 135 -13.29 1.15 -4.55
C LYS A 135 -12.47 0.11 -3.79
N LEU A 136 -12.01 0.42 -2.58
CA LEU A 136 -11.15 -0.48 -1.81
C LEU A 136 -11.94 -1.74 -1.46
N VAL A 137 -11.48 -2.89 -1.96
CA VAL A 137 -12.09 -4.20 -1.73
C VAL A 137 -11.29 -5.03 -0.72
N GLY A 138 -9.98 -4.80 -0.64
CA GLY A 138 -9.06 -5.50 0.26
C GLY A 138 -8.21 -4.54 1.08
N PHE A 139 -8.20 -4.74 2.40
CA PHE A 139 -7.25 -4.10 3.30
C PHE A 139 -6.51 -5.17 4.08
N GLU A 140 -5.18 -5.14 4.04
CA GLU A 140 -4.34 -6.07 4.79
C GLU A 140 -3.44 -5.32 5.77
N ILE A 141 -3.40 -5.80 7.02
CA ILE A 141 -2.52 -5.30 8.05
C ILE A 141 -1.74 -6.47 8.64
N ASP A 142 -0.41 -6.40 8.58
CA ASP A 142 0.49 -7.41 9.10
C ASP A 142 1.55 -6.79 10.02
N THR A 143 1.61 -7.24 11.28
CA THR A 143 2.66 -6.85 12.22
C THR A 143 2.76 -5.31 12.46
N CYS A 144 1.64 -4.58 12.39
CA CYS A 144 1.54 -3.16 12.77
C CYS A 144 1.11 -3.04 14.25
N ARG A 145 2.05 -3.29 15.17
CA ARG A 145 1.72 -3.54 16.59
C ARG A 145 1.19 -2.33 17.36
N SER A 146 1.55 -1.12 16.96
CA SER A 146 1.13 0.13 17.63
C SER A 146 -0.18 0.69 17.08
N LEU A 147 -0.67 0.15 15.95
CA LEU A 147 -1.83 0.67 15.26
C LEU A 147 -3.09 0.49 16.11
N LYS A 148 -3.77 1.59 16.39
CA LYS A 148 -5.09 1.64 17.02
C LYS A 148 -6.15 1.36 15.97
N ILE A 149 -7.33 0.94 16.42
CA ILE A 149 -8.45 0.71 15.50
C ILE A 149 -8.82 2.03 14.83
N PRO A 150 -8.74 2.12 13.48
CA PRO A 150 -9.05 3.37 12.80
C PRO A 150 -10.52 3.75 13.04
N GLY A 151 -10.78 4.87 13.71
CA GLY A 151 -12.16 5.35 13.95
C GLY A 151 -12.92 5.70 12.66
N SER A 152 -12.19 5.82 11.56
CA SER A 152 -12.66 6.17 10.22
C SER A 152 -13.01 4.96 9.33
N LEU A 153 -12.92 3.71 9.82
CA LEU A 153 -13.20 2.50 9.03
C LEU A 153 -14.58 2.49 8.36
N LYS A 154 -15.57 3.16 8.95
CA LYS A 154 -16.93 3.32 8.38
C LYS A 154 -16.95 4.00 7.00
N GLN A 155 -15.89 4.72 6.62
CA GLN A 155 -15.77 5.37 5.32
C GLN A 155 -15.45 4.37 4.20
N LEU A 156 -14.89 3.20 4.54
CA LEU A 156 -14.54 2.12 3.61
C LEU A 156 -15.77 1.26 3.28
N LYS A 157 -16.72 1.85 2.55
CA LYS A 157 -18.03 1.24 2.27
C LYS A 157 -17.99 0.04 1.32
N THR A 158 -16.96 -0.07 0.50
CA THR A 158 -16.78 -1.15 -0.49
C THR A 158 -15.86 -2.27 -0.03
N LEU A 159 -15.39 -2.20 1.22
CA LEU A 159 -14.44 -3.17 1.74
C LEU A 159 -15.12 -4.53 1.86
N HIS A 160 -14.61 -5.53 1.15
CA HIS A 160 -15.10 -6.90 1.21
C HIS A 160 -14.27 -7.74 2.17
N GLN A 161 -12.96 -7.51 2.22
CA GLN A 161 -12.04 -8.29 3.05
C GLN A 161 -11.10 -7.39 3.84
N TRP A 162 -11.03 -7.64 5.14
CA TRP A 162 -10.04 -7.05 6.03
C TRP A 162 -9.20 -8.15 6.70
N LYS A 163 -7.95 -8.27 6.29
CA LYS A 163 -7.03 -9.30 6.78
C LYS A 163 -6.10 -8.72 7.85
N LEU A 164 -6.04 -9.41 8.98
CA LEU A 164 -5.22 -9.06 10.14
C LEU A 164 -4.27 -10.22 10.44
N THR A 165 -2.98 -9.99 10.26
CA THR A 165 -1.93 -11.01 10.48
C THR A 165 -0.99 -10.53 11.56
N LYS A 166 -0.71 -11.37 12.57
CA LYS A 166 0.26 -11.05 13.65
C LYS A 166 -0.02 -9.70 14.36
N MET A 167 -1.30 -9.31 14.41
CA MET A 167 -1.78 -8.12 15.11
C MET A 167 -1.99 -8.43 16.61
N PRO A 168 -1.93 -7.43 17.51
CA PRO A 168 -2.19 -7.65 18.93
C PRO A 168 -3.55 -8.32 19.18
N ASN A 169 -3.61 -9.24 20.14
CA ASN A 169 -4.85 -9.94 20.50
C ASN A 169 -5.94 -8.96 20.97
N THR A 170 -5.56 -7.87 21.64
CA THR A 170 -6.46 -6.79 22.05
C THR A 170 -7.12 -6.10 20.85
N PHE A 171 -6.35 -5.85 19.78
CA PHE A 171 -6.83 -5.25 18.54
C PHE A 171 -7.86 -6.17 17.87
N THR A 172 -7.48 -7.43 17.64
CA THR A 172 -8.34 -8.39 16.92
C THR A 172 -9.61 -8.73 17.69
N LYS A 173 -9.55 -8.83 19.02
CA LYS A 173 -10.72 -9.01 19.90
C LYS A 173 -11.68 -7.83 19.80
N THR A 174 -11.17 -6.61 19.95
CA THR A 174 -12.00 -5.40 19.90
C THR A 174 -12.70 -5.24 18.55
N ILE A 175 -12.03 -5.56 17.43
CA ILE A 175 -12.66 -5.56 16.11
C ILE A 175 -13.79 -6.58 15.99
N LYS A 176 -13.60 -7.81 16.49
CA LYS A 176 -14.65 -8.84 16.48
C LYS A 176 -15.91 -8.38 17.23
N GLU A 177 -15.74 -7.67 18.34
CA GLU A 177 -16.84 -7.16 19.17
C GLU A 177 -17.50 -5.90 18.59
N THR A 178 -16.75 -5.06 17.89
CA THR A 178 -17.22 -3.75 17.41
C THR A 178 -17.63 -3.71 15.94
N LYS A 179 -17.30 -4.74 15.13
CA LYS A 179 -17.57 -4.76 13.67
C LYS A 179 -19.02 -4.41 13.30
N GLY A 180 -19.99 -4.93 14.06
CA GLY A 180 -21.42 -4.71 13.81
C GLY A 180 -21.85 -3.27 14.07
N LYS A 181 -21.11 -2.53 14.90
CA LYS A 181 -21.34 -1.09 15.13
C LYS A 181 -20.63 -0.23 14.09
N ILE A 182 -19.45 -0.64 13.63
CA ILE A 182 -18.64 0.10 12.64
C ILE A 182 -19.33 0.12 11.28
N TRP A 183 -19.84 -1.05 10.84
CA TRP A 183 -20.50 -1.23 9.54
C TRP A 183 -22.00 -1.52 9.68
N ASN A 184 -22.66 -0.92 10.67
CA ASN A 184 -24.09 -1.09 10.93
C ASN A 184 -25.01 -0.67 9.77
N ASN A 185 -24.53 0.23 8.90
CA ASN A 185 -25.28 0.80 7.79
C ASN A 185 -24.98 0.13 6.44
N LEU A 186 -24.13 -0.91 6.40
CA LEU A 186 -23.85 -1.66 5.17
C LEU A 186 -24.77 -2.88 5.06
N ALA A 187 -25.21 -3.18 3.85
CA ALA A 187 -25.96 -4.41 3.56
C ALA A 187 -25.14 -5.65 3.90
N GLU A 188 -23.83 -5.61 3.61
CA GLU A 188 -22.87 -6.64 3.95
C GLU A 188 -21.64 -6.02 4.62
N SER A 189 -21.27 -6.54 5.80
CA SER A 189 -20.05 -6.13 6.50
C SER A 189 -18.84 -6.89 5.95
N PRO A 190 -17.64 -6.28 5.89
CA PRO A 190 -16.43 -6.96 5.42
C PRO A 190 -16.15 -8.26 6.19
N ALA A 191 -15.67 -9.27 5.48
CA ALA A 191 -15.10 -10.46 6.07
C ALA A 191 -13.78 -10.10 6.79
N ILE A 192 -13.70 -10.40 8.09
CA ILE A 192 -12.50 -10.18 8.90
C ILE A 192 -11.76 -11.50 9.06
N ILE A 193 -10.56 -11.58 8.47
CA ILE A 193 -9.70 -12.76 8.51
C ILE A 193 -8.57 -12.50 9.50
N VAL A 194 -8.44 -13.35 10.53
CA VAL A 194 -7.41 -13.20 11.56
C VAL A 194 -6.50 -14.43 11.55
N ASN A 195 -5.20 -14.23 11.28
CA ASN A 195 -4.17 -15.28 11.25
C ASN A 195 -4.50 -16.51 10.36
N GLY A 196 -5.46 -16.37 9.44
CA GLY A 196 -5.81 -17.39 8.46
C GLY A 196 -5.07 -17.18 7.14
N GLU A 197 -4.93 -18.26 6.37
CA GLU A 197 -4.60 -18.12 4.95
C GLU A 197 -5.70 -17.28 4.28
N PRO A 198 -5.34 -16.35 3.38
CA PRO A 198 -6.37 -15.69 2.60
C PRO A 198 -7.08 -16.78 1.79
N GLU A 199 -8.42 -16.86 1.86
CA GLU A 199 -9.10 -17.40 0.68
C GLU A 199 -8.57 -16.60 -0.52
N PRO A 200 -8.16 -17.24 -1.62
CA PRO A 200 -7.67 -16.51 -2.77
C PRO A 200 -8.77 -15.53 -3.14
N MET A 201 -8.52 -14.23 -2.93
CA MET A 201 -9.43 -13.20 -3.40
C MET A 201 -9.62 -13.51 -4.88
N VAL A 202 -10.85 -13.82 -5.29
CA VAL A 202 -11.18 -13.97 -6.71
C VAL A 202 -11.09 -12.58 -7.30
N TYR A 203 -9.86 -12.16 -7.59
CA TYR A 203 -9.61 -10.90 -8.25
C TYR A 203 -10.26 -10.98 -9.64
N PRO A 204 -10.89 -9.89 -10.12
CA PRO A 204 -11.39 -9.83 -11.49
C PRO A 204 -10.31 -10.30 -12.47
N ARG A 205 -10.68 -11.09 -13.49
CA ARG A 205 -9.75 -11.82 -14.40
C ARG A 205 -8.59 -10.99 -15.00
N ASP A 206 -8.67 -9.67 -14.99
CA ASP A 206 -7.55 -8.75 -15.30
C ASP A 206 -6.38 -8.81 -14.29
N PHE A 207 -6.49 -9.60 -13.22
CA PHE A 207 -5.49 -9.74 -12.16
C PHE A 207 -4.78 -11.10 -12.11
N GLU A 208 -5.30 -12.17 -12.75
CA GLU A 208 -4.63 -13.49 -12.76
C GLU A 208 -3.29 -13.46 -13.50
N VAL A 209 -3.20 -12.66 -14.57
CA VAL A 209 -1.97 -12.53 -15.38
C VAL A 209 -0.85 -11.81 -14.61
N VAL A 210 -1.23 -10.99 -13.63
CA VAL A 210 -0.29 -10.18 -12.85
C VAL A 210 0.20 -10.92 -11.61
N PHE A 211 -0.55 -11.89 -11.08
CA PHE A 211 -0.10 -12.68 -9.92
C PHE A 211 0.62 -13.97 -10.31
N LEU A 212 0.25 -14.64 -11.41
CA LEU A 212 1.02 -15.80 -11.90
C LEU A 212 2.46 -15.41 -12.32
N SER A 213 2.68 -14.16 -12.75
CA SER A 213 4.02 -13.63 -13.02
C SER A 213 4.80 -13.25 -11.76
N ILE A 214 4.12 -12.95 -10.63
CA ILE A 214 4.76 -12.63 -9.33
C ILE A 214 5.09 -13.91 -8.54
N LEU A 215 4.27 -14.97 -8.66
CA LEU A 215 4.59 -16.27 -8.05
C LEU A 215 5.75 -16.98 -8.77
N TYR A 216 5.91 -16.80 -10.09
CA TYR A 216 7.05 -17.37 -10.83
C TYR A 216 8.38 -16.64 -10.62
N SER A 217 8.38 -15.42 -10.05
CA SER A 217 9.60 -14.65 -9.76
C SER A 217 10.01 -14.66 -8.29
N LEU A 218 9.44 -15.56 -7.48
CA LEU A 218 9.83 -15.84 -6.11
C LEU A 218 10.36 -17.27 -5.90
N ILE A 219 10.61 -18.02 -6.99
CA ILE A 219 11.29 -19.33 -6.96
C ILE A 219 12.56 -19.36 -7.84
N LEU A 220 12.99 -18.25 -8.44
CA LEU A 220 14.32 -18.11 -9.06
C LEU A 220 14.93 -16.74 -8.75
#